data_AF-A0A2R7NM88-F1
#
_entry.id   AF-A0A2R7NM88-F1
#
_cell.length_a   1.000
_cell.length_b   1.000
_cell.length_c   1.000
_cell.angle_alpha   90.00
_cell.angle_beta   90.00
_cell.angle_gamma   90.00
#
_symmetry.space_group_name_H-M   'P 1'
#
loop_
_entity.id
_entity.type
_entity.pdbx_description
1 polymer ?
#
loop_
_entity_poly.entity_id
_entity_poly.type
_entity_poly.pdbx_seq_one_letter_code
_entity_poly.pdbx_strand_id
1 'polypeptide(L)'
;MNIGEYNTIFSSIKNGILRSKCPVVGISGAYTSGKTIFTEDLANYLNQYGICTQIIHLDDFHRPLSLLEYSSPEDEINVFYNEAFDIDKLLSDVLLPLSKNPQLH
;
A
#
# COMPACT_ATOMS: atom_id res chain seq x y z
N MET A 1 21.57 0.96 -2.53
CA MET A 1 20.95 1.05 -3.87
C MET A 1 21.48 2.29 -4.53
N ASN A 2 22.06 2.18 -5.72
CA ASN A 2 22.59 3.35 -6.45
C ASN A 2 21.49 3.94 -7.35
N ILE A 3 21.60 5.22 -7.75
CA ILE A 3 20.55 5.95 -8.50
C ILE A 3 20.11 5.21 -9.79
N GLY A 4 21.04 4.48 -10.41
CA GLY A 4 20.75 3.65 -11.60
C GLY A 4 19.78 2.49 -11.36
N GLU A 5 19.85 1.83 -10.21
CA GLU A 5 19.00 0.67 -9.87
C GLU A 5 17.55 1.11 -9.58
N TYR A 6 17.37 2.25 -8.91
CA TYR A 6 16.05 2.83 -8.62
C TYR A 6 15.29 3.15 -9.91
N ASN A 7 15.98 3.74 -10.89
CA ASN A 7 15.38 4.06 -12.19
C ASN A 7 14.91 2.81 -12.94
N THR A 8 15.60 1.66 -12.81
CA THR A 8 15.17 0.41 -13.44
C THR A 8 13.90 -0.15 -12.81
N ILE A 9 13.82 -0.17 -11.47
CA ILE A 9 12.63 -0.66 -10.75
C ILE A 9 11.42 0.24 -11.05
N PHE A 10 11.57 1.56 -10.94
CA PHE A 10 10.50 2.51 -11.22
C PHE A 10 10.01 2.43 -12.67
N SER A 11 10.93 2.28 -13.62
CA SER A 11 10.56 2.07 -15.03
C SER A 11 9.79 0.78 -15.24
N SER A 12 10.17 -0.31 -14.55
CA SER A 12 9.46 -1.59 -14.61
C SER A 12 8.05 -1.48 -14.06
N ILE A 13 7.88 -0.86 -12.89
CA ILE A 13 6.57 -0.63 -12.28
C ILE A 13 5.69 0.23 -13.18
N LYS A 14 6.23 1.34 -13.72
CA LYS A 14 5.52 2.21 -14.68
C LYS A 14 5.03 1.42 -15.89
N ASN A 15 5.88 0.58 -16.48
CA ASN A 15 5.50 -0.23 -17.62
C ASN A 15 4.41 -1.25 -17.28
N GLY A 16 4.40 -1.78 -16.06
CA GLY A 16 3.31 -2.63 -15.55
C GLY A 16 2.01 -1.86 -15.40
N ILE A 17 2.05 -0.65 -14.81
CA ILE A 17 0.91 0.25 -14.65
C ILE A 17 0.27 0.57 -16.00
N LEU A 18 1.07 0.97 -17.00
CA LEU A 18 0.59 1.34 -18.34
C LEU A 18 -0.08 0.18 -19.10
N ARG A 19 0.18 -1.06 -18.71
CA ARG A 19 -0.45 -2.26 -19.29
C ARG A 19 -1.70 -2.69 -18.54
N SER A 20 -1.95 -2.16 -17.34
CA SER A 20 -3.11 -2.51 -16.52
C SER A 20 -4.30 -1.60 -16.82
N LYS A 21 -5.50 -2.16 -16.80
CA LYS A 21 -6.76 -1.39 -16.94
C LYS A 21 -7.16 -0.65 -15.66
N CYS A 22 -6.76 -1.19 -14.49
CA CYS A 22 -7.02 -0.62 -13.18
C CYS A 22 -5.78 -0.87 -12.32
N PRO A 23 -4.74 -0.03 -12.42
CA PRO A 23 -3.48 -0.26 -11.73
C PRO A 23 -3.63 0.02 -10.22
N VAL A 24 -3.43 -1.01 -9.40
CA VAL A 24 -3.19 -0.90 -7.96
C VAL A 24 -1.84 -1.53 -7.66
N VAL A 25 -0.98 -0.82 -6.94
CA VAL A 25 0.37 -1.29 -6.61
C VAL A 25 0.49 -1.43 -5.09
N GLY A 26 0.67 -2.66 -4.62
CA GLY A 26 0.95 -2.93 -3.22
C GLY A 26 2.45 -2.80 -2.94
N ILE A 27 2.81 -1.99 -1.94
CA ILE A 27 4.19 -1.81 -1.49
C ILE A 27 4.30 -2.38 -0.07
N SER A 28 4.98 -3.51 0.06
CA SER A 28 5.14 -4.25 1.33
C SER A 28 6.61 -4.37 1.74
N GLY A 29 6.85 -4.74 3.00
CA GLY A 29 8.17 -4.75 3.63
C GLY A 29 8.09 -4.58 5.14
N ALA A 30 9.17 -4.93 5.84
CA ALA A 30 9.25 -4.86 7.30
C ALA A 30 9.15 -3.42 7.85
N TYR A 31 8.93 -3.27 9.15
CA TYR A 31 8.98 -1.96 9.81
C TYR A 31 10.34 -1.29 9.56
N THR A 32 10.36 0.04 9.38
CA THR A 32 11.56 0.83 9.02
C THR A 32 12.27 0.47 7.70
N SER A 33 11.70 -0.40 6.85
CA SER A 33 12.36 -0.81 5.59
C SER A 33 12.38 0.27 4.48
N GLY A 34 11.92 1.48 4.77
CA GLY A 34 11.90 2.60 3.81
C GLY A 34 10.70 2.61 2.84
N LYS A 35 9.63 1.85 3.10
CA LYS A 35 8.43 1.81 2.23
C LYS A 35 7.83 3.18 1.97
N THR A 36 7.74 4.03 3.00
CA THR A 36 7.18 5.39 2.88
C THR A 36 7.98 6.21 1.87
N ILE A 37 9.30 6.25 2.03
CA ILE A 37 10.20 6.96 1.11
C ILE A 37 10.10 6.38 -0.31
N PHE A 38 10.16 5.06 -0.45
CA PHE A 38 10.01 4.41 -1.76
C PHE A 38 8.67 4.75 -2.44
N THR A 39 7.59 4.81 -1.68
CA THR A 39 6.25 5.12 -2.17
C THR A 39 6.16 6.56 -2.66
N GLU A 40 6.68 7.51 -1.88
CA GLU A 40 6.75 8.93 -2.25
C GLU A 40 7.61 9.15 -3.50
N ASP A 41 8.80 8.52 -3.55
CA ASP A 41 9.71 8.63 -4.69
C ASP A 41 9.10 8.01 -5.97
N LEU A 42 8.43 6.87 -5.85
CA LEU A 42 7.72 6.25 -6.98
C LEU A 42 6.57 7.14 -7.47
N ALA A 43 5.78 7.70 -6.56
CA ALA A 43 4.68 8.61 -6.91
C ALA A 43 5.22 9.86 -7.64
N ASN A 44 6.30 10.46 -7.13
CA ASN A 44 6.98 11.58 -7.77
C ASN A 44 7.49 11.22 -9.17
N TYR A 45 8.13 10.06 -9.31
CA TYR A 45 8.59 9.55 -10.60
C TYR A 45 7.42 9.39 -11.58
N LEU A 46 6.31 8.77 -11.16
CA LEU A 46 5.14 8.56 -12.02
C LEU A 46 4.47 9.88 -12.43
N ASN A 47 4.37 10.84 -11.50
CA ASN A 47 3.82 12.17 -11.76
C ASN A 47 4.64 12.93 -12.80
N GLN A 48 5.98 12.78 -12.82
CA GLN A 48 6.85 13.37 -13.87
C GLN A 48 6.55 12.83 -15.28
N TYR A 49 5.92 11.65 -15.39
CA TYR A 49 5.45 11.08 -16.66
C TYR A 49 3.95 11.32 -16.90
N GLY A 50 3.32 12.21 -16.13
CA GLY A 50 1.90 12.57 -16.29
C GLY A 50 0.92 11.50 -15.79
N ILE A 51 1.38 10.52 -15.01
CA ILE A 51 0.51 9.50 -14.40
C ILE A 51 0.06 10.03 -13.05
N CYS A 52 -1.23 10.32 -12.90
CA CYS A 52 -1.81 10.74 -11.63
C CYS A 52 -1.76 9.58 -10.63
N THR A 53 -1.28 9.85 -9.42
CA THR A 53 -1.10 8.84 -8.36
C THR A 53 -1.83 9.28 -7.09
N GLN A 54 -2.42 8.30 -6.40
CA GLN A 54 -2.97 8.47 -5.06
C GLN A 54 -2.33 7.44 -4.15
N ILE A 55 -1.86 7.90 -2.98
CA ILE A 55 -1.22 7.06 -1.98
C ILE A 55 -2.26 6.76 -0.89
N ILE A 56 -2.34 5.49 -0.49
CA ILE A 56 -3.21 5.01 0.58
C ILE A 56 -2.33 4.23 1.53
N HIS A 57 -2.31 4.60 2.81
CA HIS A 57 -1.54 3.91 3.82
C HIS A 57 -2.41 2.85 4.50
N LEU A 58 -1.92 1.60 4.58
CA LEU A 58 -2.63 0.53 5.27
C LEU A 58 -2.90 0.88 6.75
N ASP A 59 -2.01 1.68 7.34
CA ASP A 59 -2.13 2.16 8.73
C ASP A 59 -3.38 3.01 8.96
N ASP A 60 -3.99 3.59 7.92
CA ASP A 60 -5.28 4.31 8.03
C ASP A 60 -6.46 3.37 8.34
N PHE A 61 -6.26 2.06 8.12
CA PHE A 61 -7.22 1.00 8.40
C PHE A 61 -6.90 0.25 9.70
N HIS A 62 -6.03 0.80 10.54
CA HIS A 62 -5.69 0.20 11.82
C HIS A 62 -6.87 0.29 12.79
N ARG A 63 -7.25 -0.83 13.40
CA ARG A 63 -8.20 -0.85 14.52
C ARG A 63 -7.51 -0.34 15.79
N PRO A 64 -8.19 0.39 16.68
CA PRO A 64 -7.55 0.83 17.92
C PRO A 64 -6.95 -0.38 18.68
N LEU A 65 -5.65 -0.34 18.94
CA LEU A 65 -4.93 -1.46 19.59
C LEU A 65 -5.53 -1.83 20.95
N SER A 66 -6.14 -0.85 21.64
CA SER A 66 -6.86 -1.07 22.91
C SER A 66 -8.10 -1.94 22.79
N LEU A 67 -8.59 -2.20 21.58
CA LEU A 67 -9.74 -3.07 21.30
C LEU A 67 -9.30 -4.49 20.92
N LEU A 68 -7.99 -4.74 20.78
CA LEU A 68 -7.48 -6.08 20.52
C LEU A 68 -7.40 -6.85 21.84
N GLU A 69 -8.15 -7.94 21.93
CA GLU A 69 -8.13 -8.84 23.08
C GLU A 69 -7.31 -10.08 22.72
N TYR A 70 -6.39 -10.48 23.60
CA TYR A 70 -5.58 -11.68 23.42
C TYR A 70 -5.45 -12.43 24.75
N SER A 71 -5.40 -13.75 24.67
CA SER A 71 -5.45 -14.60 25.87
C SER A 71 -4.07 -14.85 26.49
N SER A 72 -3.00 -14.63 25.71
CA SER A 72 -1.61 -14.75 26.16
C SER A 72 -0.65 -13.90 25.31
N PRO A 73 0.57 -13.61 25.77
CA PRO A 73 1.56 -12.87 24.98
C PRO A 73 1.95 -13.55 23.66
N GLU A 74 1.90 -14.88 23.59
CA GLU A 74 2.15 -15.60 22.34
C GLU A 74 1.00 -15.40 21.33
N ASP A 75 -0.21 -15.21 21.84
CA ASP A 75 -1.42 -14.95 21.05
C ASP A 75 -1.47 -13.50 20.55
N GLU A 76 -0.84 -12.56 21.27
CA GLU A 76 -0.75 -11.14 20.89
C GLU A 76 -0.23 -10.94 19.47
N ILE A 77 0.80 -11.69 19.07
CA ILE A 77 1.37 -11.61 17.71
C ILE A 77 0.34 -12.05 16.67
N ASN A 78 -0.38 -13.14 16.94
CA ASN A 78 -1.40 -13.64 16.01
C ASN A 78 -2.57 -12.67 15.91
N VAL A 79 -3.05 -12.12 17.03
CA VAL A 79 -4.11 -11.11 17.06
C VAL A 79 -3.66 -9.86 16.31
N PHE A 80 -2.42 -9.42 16.50
CA PHE A 80 -1.89 -8.29 15.74
C PHE A 80 -1.93 -8.53 14.23
N TYR A 81 -1.40 -9.66 13.74
CA TYR A 81 -1.35 -9.91 12.30
C TYR A 81 -2.73 -10.15 11.66
N ASN A 82 -3.70 -10.68 12.41
CA ASN A 82 -5.00 -11.06 11.86
C ASN A 82 -6.09 -10.02 12.11
N GLU A 83 -5.97 -9.19 13.15
CA GLU A 83 -7.07 -8.33 13.62
C GLU A 83 -6.70 -6.86 13.75
N ALA A 84 -5.41 -6.49 13.74
CA ALA A 84 -5.01 -5.09 13.89
C ALA A 84 -5.47 -4.21 12.72
N PHE A 85 -5.75 -4.79 11.55
CA PHE A 85 -6.17 -4.06 10.36
C PHE A 85 -7.59 -4.44 9.94
N ASP A 86 -8.40 -3.43 9.65
CA ASP A 86 -9.76 -3.61 9.15
C ASP A 86 -9.75 -3.86 7.65
N ILE A 87 -9.35 -5.07 7.26
CA ILE A 87 -9.21 -5.48 5.85
C ILE A 87 -10.55 -5.41 5.11
N ASP A 88 -11.65 -5.74 5.78
CA ASP A 88 -12.99 -5.64 5.19
C ASP A 88 -13.30 -4.21 4.75
N LYS A 89 -12.95 -3.23 5.60
CA LYS A 89 -13.09 -1.80 5.29
C LYS A 89 -12.18 -1.36 4.14
N LEU A 90 -10.92 -1.80 4.12
CA LEU A 90 -10.02 -1.53 2.99
C LEU A 90 -10.60 -2.07 1.68
N LEU A 91 -11.18 -3.28 1.70
CA LEU A 91 -11.80 -3.87 0.52
C LEU A 91 -13.05 -3.09 0.10
N SER A 92 -13.98 -2.81 1.02
CA SER A 92 -15.24 -2.16 0.71
C SER A 92 -15.09 -0.70 0.29
N ASP A 93 -14.20 0.03 0.94
CA ASP A 93 -14.13 1.49 0.80
C ASP A 93 -13.13 1.91 -0.28
N VAL A 94 -12.14 1.06 -0.58
CA VAL A 94 -11.03 1.40 -1.49
C VAL A 94 -10.95 0.45 -2.67
N LEU A 95 -10.64 -0.83 -2.42
CA LEU A 95 -10.20 -1.74 -3.50
C LEU A 95 -11.36 -2.14 -4.42
N LEU A 96 -12.54 -2.45 -3.87
CA LEU A 96 -13.72 -2.81 -4.65
C LEU A 96 -14.24 -1.61 -5.47
N PRO A 97 -14.36 -0.39 -4.93
CA PRO A 97 -14.68 0.80 -5.71
C PRO A 97 -13.69 1.03 -6.86
N LEU A 98 -12.39 0.99 -6.58
CA LEU A 98 -11.34 1.16 -7.60
C LEU A 98 -11.45 0.15 -8.74
N SER A 99 -11.77 -1.11 -8.42
CA SER A 99 -11.93 -2.17 -9.43
C SER A 99 -13.05 -1.90 -10.44
N LYS A 100 -14.07 -1.12 -10.04
CA LYS A 100 -15.26 -0.78 -10.84
C LYS A 100 -15.12 0.58 -11.51
N ASN A 101 -14.55 1.55 -10.81
CA ASN A 101 -14.27 2.89 -11.29
C ASN A 101 -12.88 3.30 -10.78
N PRO A 102 -11.87 3.47 -11.66
CA PRO A 102 -10.48 3.71 -11.26
C PRO A 102 -10.22 5.13 -10.71
N GLN A 103 -11.22 5.77 -10.10
CA GLN A 103 -11.14 7.06 -9.42
C GLN A 103 -11.79 6.94 -8.04
N LEU A 104 -11.06 7.30 -6.98
CA LEU A 104 -11.62 7.53 -5.64
C LEU A 104 -11.99 9.01 -5.53
N HIS A 105 -13.18 9.28 -4.99
CA HIS A 105 -13.69 10.64 -4.76
C HIS A 105 -13.28 11.16 -3.38
#